data_AF-A0A3P7K1E0-F1
#
_entry.id   AF-A0A3P7K1E0-F1
#
_cell.length_a   1.000
_cell.length_b   1.000
_cell.length_c   1.000
_cell.angle_alpha   90.00
_cell.angle_beta   90.00
_cell.angle_gamma   90.00
#
_symmetry.space_group_name_H-M   'P 1'
#
loop_
_entity.id
_entity.type
_entity.pdbx_description
1 polymer ?
#
loop_
_entity_poly.entity_id
_entity_poly.type
_entity_poly.pdbx_seq_one_letter_code
_entity_poly.pdbx_strand_id
1 'polypeptide(L)' 'MHYSQSIFTEKKKGPAFTTSPDEKYEYTVGSDMLSFIDLAMINAHYHCQAAIQLTLT' A
#
# COMPACT_ATOMS: atom_id res chain seq x y z
N MET A 1 0.59 4.18 1.62
CA MET A 1 -0.72 4.79 1.93
C MET A 1 -1.58 4.99 0.69
N HIS A 2 -2.14 3.91 0.11
CA HIS A 2 -2.95 3.99 -1.11
C HIS A 2 -4.39 3.57 -0.81
N TYR A 3 -5.37 4.08 -1.55
CA TYR A 3 -6.76 3.63 -1.42
C TYR A 3 -7.00 2.30 -2.14
N SER A 4 -7.89 1.48 -1.60
CA SER A 4 -8.32 0.24 -2.26
C SER A 4 -9.19 0.50 -3.47
N GLN A 5 -9.22 -0.47 -4.37
CA GLN A 5 -10.00 -0.43 -5.61
C GLN A 5 -11.50 -0.28 -5.38
N SER A 6 -11.98 -0.73 -4.24
CA SER A 6 -13.39 -0.78 -3.86
C SER A 6 -13.82 0.36 -2.92
N ILE A 7 -12.95 1.34 -2.66
CA ILE A 7 -13.19 2.37 -1.62
C ILE A 7 -14.47 3.20 -1.86
N PHE A 8 -14.88 3.39 -3.13
CA PHE A 8 -16.12 4.10 -3.52
C PHE A 8 -17.09 3.23 -4.33
N THR A 9 -16.91 1.91 -4.35
CA THR A 9 -17.84 1.02 -5.05
C THR A 9 -19.05 0.74 -4.16
N GLU A 10 -20.03 1.64 -4.16
CA GLU A 10 -21.34 1.37 -3.58
C GLU A 10 -22.10 0.36 -4.45
N LYS A 11 -21.98 -0.94 -4.15
CA LYS A 11 -22.90 -2.04 -4.56
C LYS A 11 -23.34 -2.14 -6.03
N LYS A 12 -22.74 -1.40 -6.96
CA LYS A 12 -23.02 -1.48 -8.39
C LYS A 12 -21.72 -1.82 -9.10
N LYS A 13 -21.82 -2.80 -10.01
CA LYS A 13 -20.79 -3.27 -10.94
C LYS A 13 -20.26 -2.13 -11.84
N GLY A 14 -19.61 -1.14 -11.26
CA GLY A 14 -18.81 -0.14 -11.96
C GLY A 14 -17.35 -0.55 -11.99
N PRO A 15 -16.53 0.01 -12.90
CA PRO A 15 -15.10 -0.25 -12.91
C PRO A 15 -14.49 0.17 -11.55
N ALA A 16 -13.47 -0.58 -11.11
CA ALA A 16 -12.69 -0.26 -9.92
C ALA A 16 -12.26 1.21 -9.93
N PHE A 17 -12.49 1.91 -8.81
CA PHE A 17 -12.22 3.35 -8.73
C PHE A 17 -10.73 3.65 -8.91
N THR A 18 -9.87 2.78 -8.37
CA THR A 18 -8.45 2.73 -8.69
C THR A 18 -8.19 1.44 -9.43
N THR A 19 -7.92 1.52 -10.74
CA THR A 19 -7.42 0.36 -11.49
C THR A 19 -5.90 0.50 -11.60
N SER A 20 -5.15 -0.47 -11.07
CA SER A 20 -3.71 -0.52 -11.29
C SER A 20 -3.44 -0.78 -12.79
N PRO A 21 -2.53 -0.04 -13.44
CA PRO A 21 -2.10 -0.35 -14.81
C PRO A 21 -1.41 -1.71 -14.94
N ASP A 22 -0.85 -2.22 -13.83
CA ASP A 22 -0.23 -3.53 -13.73
C ASP A 22 -1.12 -4.46 -12.90
N GLU A 23 -1.58 -5.53 -13.55
CA GLU A 23 -2.47 -6.56 -12.99
C GLU A 23 -1.89 -7.22 -11.74
N LYS A 24 -0.55 -7.28 -11.61
CA LYS A 24 0.11 -7.89 -10.44
C LYS A 24 -0.26 -7.19 -9.13
N TYR A 25 -0.58 -5.90 -9.18
CA TYR A 25 -0.87 -5.11 -7.99
C TYR A 25 -2.36 -4.96 -7.71
N GLU A 26 -3.22 -5.65 -8.46
CA GLU A 26 -4.67 -5.53 -8.35
C GLU A 26 -5.15 -5.70 -6.90
N TYR A 27 -4.64 -6.73 -6.21
CA TYR A 27 -5.06 -7.08 -4.85
C TYR A 27 -4.20 -6.46 -3.73
N THR A 28 -3.06 -5.85 -4.08
CA THR A 28 -2.14 -5.28 -3.06
C THR A 28 -2.36 -3.78 -2.84
N VAL A 29 -2.96 -3.09 -3.80
CA VAL A 29 -3.27 -1.66 -3.69
C VAL A 29 -4.43 -1.47 -2.71
N GLY A 30 -4.24 -0.62 -1.70
CA GLY A 30 -5.21 -0.44 -0.63
C GLY A 30 -5.05 -1.36 0.57
N SER A 31 -3.94 -2.10 0.65
CA SER A 31 -3.60 -2.89 1.84
C SER A 31 -3.51 -2.02 3.11
N ASP A 32 -4.08 -2.52 4.21
CA ASP A 32 -3.98 -1.92 5.55
C ASP A 32 -2.58 -2.11 6.18
N MET A 33 -1.76 -3.02 5.63
CA MET A 33 -0.38 -3.21 6.07
C MET A 33 0.51 -2.04 5.64
N LEU A 34 1.34 -1.54 6.56
CA LEU A 34 2.39 -0.58 6.26
C LEU A 34 3.39 -1.18 5.26
N SER A 35 3.58 -0.50 4.12
CA SER A 35 4.59 -0.92 3.16
C SER A 35 6.00 -0.56 3.65
N PHE A 36 7.01 -1.27 3.14
CA PHE A 36 8.41 -0.92 3.39
C PHE A 36 8.73 0.53 3.01
N ILE A 37 8.09 1.04 1.95
CA ILE A 37 8.28 2.41 1.47
C ILE A 37 7.65 3.41 2.46
N ASP A 38 6.44 3.13 2.95
CA ASP A 38 5.80 3.98 3.97
C ASP A 38 6.70 4.08 5.22
N LEU A 39 7.25 2.94 5.68
CA LEU A 39 8.16 2.91 6.82
C LEU A 39 9.47 3.66 6.56
N ALA A 40 10.05 3.51 5.36
CA ALA A 40 11.26 4.23 4.97
C ALA A 40 11.04 5.75 4.93
N MET A 41 9.90 6.21 4.39
CA MET A 41 9.54 7.63 4.38
C MET A 41 9.35 8.19 5.79
N ILE A 42 8.68 7.46 6.68
CA ILE A 42 8.51 7.85 8.09
C ILE A 42 9.88 7.94 8.78
N ASN A 43 10.72 6.92 8.62
CA ASN A 43 12.05 6.90 9.26
C ASN A 43 12.94 8.05 8.76
N ALA A 44 12.91 8.33 7.46
CA ALA A 44 13.63 9.47 6.89
C ALA A 44 13.12 10.81 7.44
N HIS A 45 11.79 10.95 7.59
CA HIS A 45 11.18 12.18 8.09
C HIS A 45 11.48 12.46 9.57
N TYR A 46 11.47 11.42 10.41
CA TYR A 46 11.74 11.54 11.86
C TYR A 46 13.19 11.29 12.24
N HIS A 47 14.09 11.17 11.25
CA HIS A 47 15.52 10.88 11.44
C HIS A 47 15.79 9.62 12.28
N CYS A 48 14.92 8.61 12.15
CA CYS A 48 15.10 7.34 12.82
C CYS A 48 16.22 6.54 12.15
N GLN A 49 17.25 6.16 12.92
CA GLN A 49 18.22 5.12 12.55
C GLN A 49 17.59 3.75 12.79
N ALA A 50 16.51 3.42 12.07
CA ALA A 50 15.93 2.09 12.18
C ALA A 50 16.94 1.08 11.63
N ALA A 51 17.45 0.20 12.49
CA ALA A 51 18.11 -1.01 12.03
C ALA A 51 17.07 -1.82 11.25
N ILE A 52 17.16 -1.80 9.92
CA ILE A 52 16.38 -2.70 9.07
C ILE A 52 16.95 -4.10 9.29
N GLN A 53 16.52 -4.77 10.36
CA GLN A 53 16.81 -6.19 10.55
C GLN A 53 15.75 -6.98 9.80
N LEU A 54 15.93 -7.05 8.48
CA LEU A 54 15.22 -8.00 7.61
C LEU A 54 15.80 -9.40 7.85
N THR A 55 15.58 -9.98 9.04
CA THR A 55 15.69 -11.43 9.19
C THR A 55 14.40 -12.06 8.67
N LEU A 56 14.41 -12.41 7.39
CA LEU A 56 13.59 -13.50 6.88
C LEU A 56 14.09 -14.80 7.54
N THR A 57 13.40 -15.24 8.58
CA THR A 57 13.50 -16.61 9.13
C THR A 57 12.20 -17.32 8.91
#